data_AF-A0A533W094-F1
#
_entry.id   AF-A0A533W094-F1
#
_cell.length_a   1.000
_cell.length_b   1.000
_cell.length_c   1.000
_cell.angle_alpha   90.00
_cell.angle_beta   90.00
_cell.angle_gamma   90.00
#
_symmetry.space_group_name_H-M   'P 1'
#
loop_
_entity.id
_entity.type
_entity.pdbx_description
1 polymer ?
#
loop_
_entity_poly.entity_id
_entity_poly.type
_entity_poly.pdbx_seq_one_letter_code
_entity_poly.pdbx_strand_id
1 'polypeptide(L)'
;MFFVRVASLVLLAIVLGVGIPQISVARFDEGGGGGRPCTLYFTLTFYVWPAAGSIYFNGQWYGDGQTASFSGPCGASYWVSGSFGLSFFQWLSDAGTFGPITPNGCHCQAQFTPTGSGSVTAVMGVPNGLWAGYVLQGTGVTQVTGHFQIPTSASFVDGGTIPQALLIWAGIGGWFGSNLWQAGIQITCWWILGCFLNPFFENFPDPPQAAGGISPSWGDDISITVTYTPATHVGTYTMTDNTRGGTSNGNFVLPHPPDTTSAEWIAEPGWASGNTNSPSFSTFSITVPTSNLYSSTIFGRLARFDTSNTVNGIAQTVAPSHIVPFSFSVSYYGDPDLPPPPIILP
;
A
#
# COMPACT_ATOMS: atom_id res chain seq x y z
N MET A 1 -18.31 12.90 -67.30
CA MET A 1 -19.72 12.46 -67.14
C MET A 1 -19.68 11.22 -66.25
N PHE A 2 -19.88 11.41 -64.93
CA PHE A 2 -21.10 11.13 -64.16
C PHE A 2 -21.03 9.72 -63.53
N PHE A 3 -21.26 9.46 -62.24
CA PHE A 3 -21.81 10.24 -61.13
C PHE A 3 -21.18 9.77 -59.80
N VAL A 4 -20.99 10.74 -58.90
CA VAL A 4 -20.70 10.57 -57.47
C VAL A 4 -21.93 10.00 -56.76
N ARG A 5 -21.76 9.07 -55.80
CA ARG A 5 -22.75 8.82 -54.75
C ARG A 5 -22.14 9.12 -53.38
N VAL A 6 -22.59 10.26 -52.85
CA VAL A 6 -22.48 10.68 -51.46
C VAL A 6 -23.51 9.87 -50.66
N ALA A 7 -23.08 9.23 -49.58
CA ALA A 7 -23.98 8.78 -48.52
C ALA A 7 -23.68 9.61 -47.27
N SER A 8 -24.60 10.53 -46.98
CA SER A 8 -24.64 11.34 -45.78
C SER A 8 -25.01 10.47 -44.59
N LEU A 9 -24.14 10.41 -43.57
CA LEU A 9 -24.55 10.02 -42.22
C LEU A 9 -24.55 11.28 -41.36
N VAL A 10 -25.74 11.81 -41.13
CA VAL A 10 -26.01 12.84 -40.13
C VAL A 10 -26.04 12.14 -38.77
N LEU A 11 -25.08 12.42 -37.88
CA LEU A 11 -25.21 12.07 -36.48
C LEU A 11 -25.34 13.34 -35.63
N LEU A 12 -26.53 13.45 -35.08
CA LEU A 12 -27.06 14.44 -34.16
C LEU A 12 -26.20 14.51 -32.90
N ALA A 13 -25.61 15.68 -32.63
CA ALA A 13 -24.93 15.97 -31.38
C ALA A 13 -25.95 16.12 -30.24
N ILE A 14 -25.95 15.17 -29.31
CA ILE A 14 -26.58 15.34 -28.00
C ILE A 14 -25.50 15.84 -27.04
N VAL A 15 -25.65 17.10 -26.63
CA VAL A 15 -24.84 17.76 -25.61
C VAL A 15 -25.24 17.19 -24.24
N LEU A 16 -24.41 16.32 -23.68
CA LEU A 16 -24.40 16.03 -22.25
C LEU A 16 -23.08 16.51 -21.68
N GLY A 17 -23.15 17.54 -20.84
CA GLY A 17 -22.03 18.17 -20.17
C GLY A 17 -21.39 17.23 -19.15
N VAL A 18 -20.49 16.38 -19.62
CA VAL A 18 -19.51 15.71 -18.78
C VAL A 18 -18.21 16.48 -18.95
N GLY A 19 -17.77 17.16 -17.90
CA GLY A 19 -16.48 17.83 -17.87
C GLY A 19 -15.38 16.81 -18.12
N ILE A 20 -14.83 16.81 -19.32
CA ILE A 20 -13.60 16.09 -19.63
C ILE A 20 -12.49 16.80 -18.84
N PRO A 21 -11.79 16.14 -17.90
CA PRO A 21 -10.58 16.72 -17.35
C PRO A 21 -9.64 16.95 -18.55
N GLN A 22 -9.30 18.21 -18.80
CA GLN A 22 -8.27 18.52 -19.77
C GLN A 22 -6.95 17.98 -19.22
N ILE A 23 -6.58 16.77 -19.64
CA ILE A 23 -5.20 16.31 -19.56
C ILE A 23 -4.43 17.19 -20.53
N SER A 24 -3.83 18.26 -20.00
CA SER A 24 -2.83 19.02 -20.72
C SER A 24 -1.61 18.13 -20.91
N VAL A 25 -1.57 17.41 -22.03
CA VAL A 25 -0.34 16.74 -22.48
C VAL A 25 0.61 17.86 -22.89
N ALA A 26 1.61 18.15 -22.05
CA ALA A 26 2.74 18.96 -22.46
C ALA A 26 3.41 18.25 -23.64
N ARG A 27 3.32 18.83 -24.84
CA ARG A 27 4.16 18.43 -25.97
C ARG A 27 5.61 18.70 -25.56
N PHE A 28 6.39 17.64 -25.43
CA PHE A 28 7.85 17.75 -25.48
C PHE A 28 8.24 18.02 -26.94
N ASP A 29 8.44 19.31 -27.26
CA ASP A 29 9.14 19.69 -28.47
C ASP A 29 10.63 19.37 -28.27
N GLU A 30 11.07 18.19 -28.71
CA GLU A 30 12.48 17.87 -28.84
C GLU A 30 13.05 18.58 -30.06
N GLY A 31 13.59 19.79 -29.85
CA GLY A 31 14.20 20.55 -30.93
C GLY A 31 14.95 21.80 -30.50
N GLY A 32 16.18 21.62 -30.00
CA GLY A 32 17.28 22.58 -30.18
C GLY A 32 17.36 23.82 -29.27
N GLY A 33 18.32 23.79 -28.35
CA GLY A 33 19.20 24.94 -28.06
C GLY A 33 18.56 26.21 -27.52
N GLY A 34 18.23 26.21 -26.23
CA GLY A 34 17.77 27.39 -25.49
C GLY A 34 16.71 26.95 -24.51
N GLY A 35 17.13 26.44 -23.35
CA GLY A 35 16.22 25.92 -22.33
C GLY A 35 15.20 26.97 -21.97
N ARG A 36 14.00 26.87 -22.56
CA ARG A 36 12.88 27.72 -22.18
C ARG A 36 12.69 27.55 -20.68
N PRO A 37 12.65 28.65 -19.90
CA PRO A 37 12.36 28.54 -18.49
C PRO A 37 11.02 27.83 -18.35
N CYS A 38 11.05 26.62 -17.81
CA CYS A 38 9.85 25.86 -17.57
C CYS A 38 9.40 26.16 -16.13
N THR A 39 8.16 26.60 -16.01
CA THR A 39 7.52 26.87 -14.72
C THR A 39 6.49 25.78 -14.49
N LEU A 40 6.63 25.05 -13.38
CA LEU A 40 5.63 24.12 -12.88
C LEU A 40 4.62 24.89 -12.03
N TYR A 41 3.34 24.71 -12.32
CA TYR A 41 2.24 25.13 -11.46
C TYR A 41 1.61 23.89 -10.86
N PHE A 42 1.46 23.88 -9.54
CA PHE A 42 0.97 22.70 -8.84
C PHE A 42 0.20 23.07 -7.58
N THR A 43 -0.72 22.19 -7.19
CA THR A 43 -1.51 22.30 -5.98
C THR A 43 -1.23 21.11 -5.09
N LEU A 44 -0.87 21.35 -3.83
CA LEU A 44 -0.65 20.31 -2.83
C LEU A 44 -1.73 20.35 -1.76
N THR A 45 -2.25 19.19 -1.40
CA THR A 45 -3.00 18.97 -0.17
C THR A 45 -2.09 18.35 0.88
N PHE A 46 -2.05 18.92 2.08
CA PHE A 46 -1.17 18.52 3.16
C PHE A 46 -1.91 17.65 4.16
N TYR A 47 -1.28 16.57 4.60
CA TYR A 47 -1.89 15.64 5.54
C TYR A 47 -0.93 15.22 6.65
N VAL A 48 -1.44 15.14 7.88
CA VAL A 48 -0.67 14.64 9.02
C VAL A 48 -1.43 13.47 9.62
N TRP A 49 -0.79 12.31 9.63
CA TRP A 49 -1.46 11.06 9.94
C TRP A 49 -0.72 10.27 11.02
N PRO A 50 -1.40 9.59 11.97
CA PRO A 50 -2.82 9.65 12.28
C PRO A 50 -3.14 10.75 13.31
N ALA A 51 -2.15 11.58 13.64
CA ALA A 51 -2.22 12.55 14.73
C ALA A 51 -2.30 13.98 14.22
N ALA A 52 -2.74 14.88 15.11
CA ALA A 52 -2.65 16.30 14.86
C ALA A 52 -1.18 16.73 14.69
N GLY A 53 -0.98 17.63 13.73
CA GLY A 53 0.30 18.29 13.49
C GLY A 53 0.16 19.25 12.32
N SER A 54 1.30 19.77 11.89
CA SER A 54 1.37 20.64 10.74
C SER A 54 2.62 20.35 9.91
N ILE A 55 2.50 20.59 8.60
CA ILE A 55 3.59 20.49 7.64
C ILE A 55 4.02 21.90 7.29
N TYR A 56 5.30 22.21 7.47
CA TYR A 56 5.90 23.42 6.97
C TYR A 56 6.39 23.20 5.54
N PHE A 57 5.90 24.02 4.63
CA PHE A 57 6.28 23.98 3.23
C PHE A 57 6.33 25.41 2.66
N ASN A 58 7.39 25.75 1.93
CA ASN A 58 7.55 27.03 1.23
C ASN A 58 7.20 28.27 2.09
N GLY A 59 7.69 28.32 3.34
CA GLY A 59 7.50 29.49 4.20
C GLY A 59 6.25 29.48 5.08
N GLN A 60 5.34 28.51 4.93
CA GLN A 60 4.05 28.48 5.61
C GLN A 60 3.79 27.12 6.27
N TRP A 61 2.96 27.12 7.32
CA TRP A 61 2.48 25.92 7.99
C TRP A 61 1.10 25.53 7.47
N TYR A 62 0.93 24.26 7.14
CA TYR A 62 -0.30 23.67 6.66
C TYR A 62 -0.79 22.60 7.63
N GLY A 63 -2.04 22.75 8.10
CA GLY A 63 -2.73 21.73 8.88
C GLY A 63 -3.25 20.59 8.00
N ASP A 64 -3.74 19.54 8.65
CA ASP A 64 -4.34 18.38 7.98
C ASP A 64 -5.50 18.78 7.06
N GLY A 65 -5.49 18.28 5.82
CA GLY A 65 -6.46 18.57 4.77
C GLY A 65 -6.32 19.94 4.10
N GLN A 66 -5.40 20.80 4.53
CA GLN A 66 -5.23 22.11 3.91
C GLN A 66 -4.61 22.00 2.52
N THR A 67 -5.05 22.85 1.60
CA THR A 67 -4.58 22.87 0.20
C THR A 67 -3.93 24.21 -0.12
N ALA A 68 -2.84 24.21 -0.88
CA ALA A 68 -2.22 25.42 -1.41
C ALA A 68 -1.66 25.22 -2.82
N SER A 69 -1.64 26.30 -3.60
CA SER A 69 -1.10 26.32 -4.95
C SER A 69 0.24 27.06 -4.98
N PHE A 70 1.17 26.54 -5.76
CA PHE A 70 2.54 27.00 -5.87
C PHE A 70 2.95 27.13 -7.34
N SER A 71 4.03 27.88 -7.56
CA SER A 71 4.71 27.90 -8.84
C SER A 71 6.21 28.00 -8.65
N GLY A 72 6.98 27.36 -9.53
CA GLY A 72 8.44 27.43 -9.51
C GLY A 72 9.08 26.76 -10.72
N PRO A 73 10.42 26.81 -10.84
CA PRO A 73 11.13 26.13 -11.92
C PRO A 73 10.87 24.62 -11.88
N CYS A 74 10.73 23.95 -13.04
CA CYS A 74 10.61 22.49 -13.01
C CYS A 74 11.86 21.85 -12.39
N GLY A 75 11.66 20.79 -11.61
CA GLY A 75 12.74 20.10 -10.92
C GLY A 75 13.32 20.85 -9.72
N ALA A 76 12.75 22.01 -9.35
CA ALA A 76 13.11 22.67 -8.10
C ALA A 76 12.69 21.82 -6.89
N SER A 77 13.56 21.73 -5.89
CA SER A 77 13.27 21.06 -4.63
C SER A 77 12.97 22.08 -3.54
N TYR A 78 12.02 21.74 -2.67
CA TYR A 78 11.55 22.57 -1.57
C TYR A 78 11.80 21.84 -0.26
N TRP A 79 12.15 22.57 0.79
CA TRP A 79 12.19 21.97 2.12
C TRP A 79 10.77 21.69 2.62
N VAL A 80 10.53 20.44 2.98
CA VAL A 80 9.40 20.04 3.79
C VAL A 80 9.91 19.72 5.19
N SER A 81 9.15 20.13 6.20
CA SER A 81 9.36 19.71 7.58
C SER A 81 8.02 19.62 8.28
N GLY A 82 8.00 19.09 9.50
CA GLY A 82 6.79 19.19 10.29
C GLY A 82 7.05 19.23 11.79
N SER A 83 5.97 19.47 12.51
CA SER A 83 5.90 19.47 13.96
C SER A 83 4.70 18.62 14.35
N PHE A 84 4.96 17.57 15.12
CA PHE A 84 4.01 16.50 15.29
C PHE A 84 3.96 16.01 16.74
N GLY A 85 2.78 15.55 17.17
CA GLY A 85 2.59 15.02 18.53
C GLY A 85 3.07 13.58 18.74
N LEU A 86 3.47 12.89 17.68
CA LEU A 86 3.95 11.50 17.70
C LEU A 86 5.35 11.41 17.07
N SER A 87 5.98 10.23 17.11
CA SER A 87 7.25 10.00 16.41
C SER A 87 7.02 9.92 14.91
N PHE A 88 7.76 10.72 14.14
CA PHE A 88 7.65 10.70 12.69
C PHE A 88 8.22 9.41 12.12
N PHE A 89 7.57 8.91 11.07
CA PHE A 89 7.96 7.71 10.38
C PHE A 89 8.51 8.00 8.99
N GLN A 90 7.70 8.61 8.11
CA GLN A 90 8.12 8.90 6.74
C GLN A 90 7.28 9.99 6.07
N TRP A 91 7.80 10.49 4.95
CA TRP A 91 7.09 11.36 4.02
C TRP A 91 6.50 10.54 2.87
N LEU A 92 5.28 10.87 2.45
CA LEU A 92 4.60 10.29 1.28
C LEU A 92 4.06 11.40 0.38
N SER A 93 4.11 11.22 -0.94
CA SER A 93 3.53 12.14 -1.92
C SER A 93 3.29 11.45 -3.27
N ASP A 94 2.13 11.66 -3.88
CA ASP A 94 1.81 11.35 -5.29
C ASP A 94 2.16 12.48 -6.26
N ALA A 95 2.63 13.60 -5.72
CA ALA A 95 2.91 14.82 -6.45
C ALA A 95 4.41 15.08 -6.61
N GLY A 96 5.29 14.14 -6.22
CA GLY A 96 6.74 14.33 -6.28
C GLY A 96 7.54 13.27 -5.55
N THR A 97 8.81 13.55 -5.31
CA THR A 97 9.75 12.66 -4.62
C THR A 97 10.43 13.35 -3.44
N PHE A 98 10.76 12.58 -2.40
CA PHE A 98 11.54 13.08 -1.27
C PHE A 98 13.00 12.63 -1.40
N GLY A 99 13.91 13.57 -1.17
CA GLY A 99 15.31 13.28 -0.91
C GLY A 99 15.53 12.64 0.47
N PRO A 100 16.80 12.42 0.85
CA PRO A 100 17.15 11.83 2.14
C PRO A 100 16.53 12.61 3.32
N ILE A 101 15.98 11.86 4.27
CA ILE A 101 15.45 12.42 5.51
C ILE A 101 16.64 12.80 6.37
N THR A 102 16.68 14.04 6.84
CA THR A 102 17.68 14.49 7.83
C THR A 102 17.01 14.45 9.21
N PRO A 103 17.33 13.46 10.07
CA PRO A 103 16.76 13.42 11.41
C PRO A 103 17.42 14.52 12.26
N ASN A 104 16.65 15.54 12.67
CA ASN A 104 17.13 16.53 13.62
C ASN A 104 16.12 16.70 14.76
N GLY A 105 16.11 15.74 15.70
CA GLY A 105 15.15 15.71 16.81
C GLY A 105 13.72 15.39 16.36
N CYS A 106 12.73 16.09 16.95
CA CYS A 106 11.29 15.92 16.63
C CYS A 106 10.89 16.49 15.25
N HIS A 107 11.82 17.08 14.51
CA HIS A 107 11.58 17.64 13.18
C HIS A 107 12.20 16.73 12.12
N CYS A 108 11.34 16.10 11.32
CA CYS A 108 11.79 15.31 10.20
C CYS A 108 11.74 16.18 8.95
N GLN A 109 12.91 16.46 8.39
CA GLN A 109 13.05 17.35 7.24
C GLN A 109 13.48 16.54 6.02
N ALA A 110 12.95 16.90 4.85
CA ALA A 110 13.37 16.34 3.58
C ALA A 110 13.27 17.40 2.48
N GLN A 111 14.00 17.19 1.39
CA GLN A 111 13.80 17.93 0.15
C GLN A 111 12.68 17.26 -0.64
N PHE A 112 11.62 17.99 -0.97
CA PHE A 112 10.52 17.53 -1.82
C PHE A 112 10.65 18.14 -3.20
N THR A 113 10.69 17.31 -4.25
CA THR A 113 10.73 17.74 -5.65
C THR A 113 9.39 17.44 -6.30
N PRO A 114 8.48 18.44 -6.43
CA PRO A 114 7.19 18.24 -7.05
C PRO A 114 7.31 17.96 -8.55
N THR A 115 6.48 17.05 -9.04
CA THR A 115 6.29 16.71 -10.44
C THR A 115 4.91 17.13 -10.96
N GLY A 116 4.00 17.52 -10.06
CA GLY A 116 2.64 17.94 -10.40
C GLY A 116 1.81 18.28 -9.16
N SER A 117 0.48 18.35 -9.33
CA SER A 117 -0.46 18.49 -8.22
C SER A 117 -0.73 17.14 -7.55
N GLY A 118 -1.07 17.17 -6.27
CA GLY A 118 -1.45 15.99 -5.48
C GLY A 118 -1.31 16.28 -4.00
N SER A 119 -0.64 15.43 -3.27
CA SER A 119 -0.58 15.49 -1.81
C SER A 119 0.82 15.34 -1.24
N VAL A 120 1.01 15.86 -0.03
CA VAL A 120 2.19 15.63 0.80
C VAL A 120 1.71 15.21 2.19
N THR A 121 2.10 14.00 2.61
CA THR A 121 1.64 13.39 3.85
C THR A 121 2.82 13.12 4.76
N ALA A 122 2.73 13.60 6.00
CA ALA A 122 3.57 13.18 7.11
C ALA A 122 2.93 11.96 7.78
N VAL A 123 3.64 10.85 7.83
CA VAL A 123 3.22 9.65 8.54
C VAL A 123 3.89 9.63 9.90
N MET A 124 3.10 9.47 10.94
CA MET A 124 3.46 9.51 12.35
C MET A 124 3.04 8.20 13.03
N GLY A 125 3.75 7.80 14.08
CA GLY A 125 3.34 6.69 14.95
C GLY A 125 3.33 5.33 14.23
N VAL A 126 4.25 4.45 14.61
CA VAL A 126 4.20 3.05 14.17
C VAL A 126 3.80 2.21 15.37
N PRO A 127 2.52 1.80 15.50
CA PRO A 127 2.12 0.97 16.64
C PRO A 127 2.79 -0.40 16.60
N ASN A 128 3.00 -0.97 15.40
CA ASN A 128 3.74 -2.23 15.19
C ASN A 128 4.66 -2.09 13.98
N GLY A 129 5.98 -2.21 14.19
CA GLY A 129 7.02 -2.03 13.15
C GLY A 129 7.13 -3.18 12.14
N LEU A 130 6.18 -4.12 12.17
CA LEU A 130 6.23 -5.37 11.43
C LEU A 130 5.24 -5.45 10.26
N TRP A 131 4.52 -4.39 9.91
CA TRP A 131 3.65 -4.43 8.74
C TRP A 131 4.34 -3.71 7.58
N ALA A 132 4.21 -4.24 6.36
CA ALA A 132 4.34 -3.47 5.12
C ALA A 132 3.06 -3.56 4.33
N GLY A 133 2.63 -2.47 3.71
CA GLY A 133 1.38 -2.49 2.98
C GLY A 133 0.61 -1.22 3.13
N TYR A 134 -0.69 -1.27 2.90
CA TYR A 134 -1.56 -0.12 2.93
C TYR A 134 -2.55 -0.24 4.08
N VAL A 135 -2.61 0.79 4.92
CA VAL A 135 -3.67 0.92 5.92
C VAL A 135 -4.49 2.16 5.61
N LEU A 136 -5.79 1.95 5.46
CA LEU A 136 -6.82 2.96 5.35
C LEU A 136 -7.42 3.23 6.73
N GLN A 137 -7.29 4.46 7.22
CA GLN A 137 -8.06 4.89 8.38
C GLN A 137 -9.48 5.31 7.97
N GLY A 138 -10.48 4.95 8.78
CA GLY A 138 -11.87 5.37 8.58
C GLY A 138 -12.72 5.09 9.81
N THR A 139 -14.02 5.32 9.73
CA THR A 139 -14.97 4.87 10.76
C THR A 139 -16.07 4.04 10.11
N GLY A 140 -16.47 2.94 10.76
CA GLY A 140 -17.53 2.08 10.24
C GLY A 140 -17.09 1.18 9.09
N VAL A 141 -15.82 0.76 9.09
CA VAL A 141 -15.30 -0.23 8.15
C VAL A 141 -15.99 -1.58 8.38
N THR A 142 -16.69 -2.10 7.37
CA THR A 142 -17.47 -3.35 7.45
C THR A 142 -17.12 -4.36 6.36
N GLN A 143 -16.34 -3.97 5.36
CA GLN A 143 -15.91 -4.80 4.24
C GLN A 143 -14.54 -4.38 3.67
N VAL A 144 -13.60 -5.30 3.61
CA VAL A 144 -12.30 -5.08 2.98
C VAL A 144 -12.11 -6.10 1.89
N THR A 145 -12.01 -5.63 0.66
CA THR A 145 -11.65 -6.45 -0.49
C THR A 145 -10.22 -6.14 -0.89
N GLY A 146 -9.42 -7.16 -1.12
CA GLY A 146 -8.05 -7.05 -1.60
C GLY A 146 -7.78 -8.06 -2.71
N HIS A 147 -6.76 -7.78 -3.48
CA HIS A 147 -6.32 -8.65 -4.55
C HIS A 147 -4.79 -8.63 -4.61
N PHE A 148 -4.15 -9.79 -4.75
CA PHE A 148 -2.71 -9.85 -4.92
C PHE A 148 -2.28 -11.08 -5.69
N GLN A 149 -1.12 -10.97 -6.34
CA GLN A 149 -0.43 -12.16 -6.83
C GLN A 149 0.48 -12.70 -5.73
N ILE A 150 0.40 -14.00 -5.47
CA ILE A 150 1.40 -14.68 -4.65
C ILE A 150 2.76 -14.45 -5.31
N PRO A 151 3.84 -14.13 -4.56
CA PRO A 151 5.19 -14.08 -5.09
C PRO A 151 5.47 -15.26 -6.03
N THR A 152 6.25 -15.06 -7.08
CA THR A 152 6.62 -16.17 -7.99
C THR A 152 7.70 -17.06 -7.38
N SER A 153 8.39 -16.58 -6.34
CA SER A 153 9.34 -17.36 -5.56
C SER A 153 9.44 -16.86 -4.13
N ALA A 154 9.66 -17.77 -3.19
CA ALA A 154 10.23 -17.46 -1.89
C ALA A 154 11.24 -18.51 -1.47
N SER A 155 12.18 -18.14 -0.60
CA SER A 155 13.20 -19.05 -0.08
C SER A 155 13.57 -18.69 1.35
N PHE A 156 13.94 -19.71 2.11
CA PHE A 156 14.54 -19.54 3.42
C PHE A 156 15.84 -18.73 3.29
N VAL A 157 16.05 -17.77 4.19
CA VAL A 157 17.25 -16.93 4.23
C VAL A 157 18.06 -17.32 5.46
N ASP A 158 19.34 -17.59 5.27
CA ASP A 158 20.24 -18.12 6.30
C ASP A 158 20.10 -17.39 7.65
N GLY A 159 19.94 -18.17 8.72
CA GLY A 159 19.70 -17.65 10.07
C GLY A 159 19.32 -18.68 11.14
N GLY A 160 19.17 -19.97 10.78
CA GLY A 160 18.93 -21.05 11.76
C GLY A 160 18.08 -22.20 11.23
N THR A 161 17.53 -23.00 12.13
CA THR A 161 16.60 -24.12 11.81
C THR A 161 15.13 -23.77 12.05
N ILE A 162 14.87 -22.58 12.61
CA ILE A 162 13.53 -22.09 12.93
C ILE A 162 12.88 -21.62 11.62
N PRO A 163 11.66 -22.08 11.28
CA PRO A 163 10.98 -21.65 10.07
C PRO A 163 10.82 -20.12 10.04
N GLN A 164 10.77 -19.59 8.82
CA GLN A 164 10.47 -18.20 8.53
C GLN A 164 9.06 -18.12 7.93
N ALA A 165 8.36 -17.00 8.17
CA ALA A 165 7.04 -16.83 7.60
C ALA A 165 6.81 -15.42 7.05
N LEU A 166 6.01 -15.34 5.99
CA LEU A 166 5.43 -14.14 5.44
C LEU A 166 3.91 -14.35 5.34
N LEU A 167 3.11 -13.48 5.91
CA LEU A 167 1.67 -13.43 5.72
C LEU A 167 1.37 -12.32 4.72
N ILE A 168 0.47 -12.59 3.79
CA ILE A 168 -0.09 -11.60 2.86
C ILE A 168 -1.60 -11.63 3.05
N TRP A 169 -2.19 -10.55 3.53
CA TRP A 169 -3.56 -10.54 4.04
C TRP A 169 -4.29 -9.22 3.83
N ALA A 170 -5.61 -9.29 3.95
CA ALA A 170 -6.48 -8.14 4.07
C ALA A 170 -7.33 -8.24 5.33
N GLY A 171 -7.62 -7.12 6.00
CA GLY A 171 -8.23 -7.13 7.32
C GLY A 171 -8.96 -5.85 7.74
N ILE A 172 -9.74 -5.97 8.82
CA ILE A 172 -10.49 -4.89 9.47
C ILE A 172 -10.03 -4.79 10.93
N GLY A 173 -9.70 -3.59 11.39
CA GLY A 173 -9.25 -3.33 12.76
C GLY A 173 -7.73 -3.42 12.92
N GLY A 174 -7.25 -3.78 14.12
CA GLY A 174 -5.84 -4.07 14.38
C GLY A 174 -4.88 -2.87 14.43
N TRP A 175 -5.17 -1.78 13.71
CA TRP A 175 -4.25 -0.65 13.63
C TRP A 175 -4.31 0.29 14.83
N PHE A 176 -5.52 0.71 15.22
CA PHE A 176 -5.76 1.63 16.33
C PHE A 176 -6.27 0.93 17.59
N GLY A 177 -6.63 -0.34 17.48
CA GLY A 177 -7.11 -1.19 18.55
C GLY A 177 -6.42 -2.56 18.57
N SER A 178 -6.81 -3.39 19.52
CA SER A 178 -6.15 -4.68 19.78
C SER A 178 -6.75 -5.87 19.05
N ASN A 179 -7.85 -5.69 18.33
CA ASN A 179 -8.60 -6.77 17.71
C ASN A 179 -8.61 -6.61 16.20
N LEU A 180 -8.34 -7.70 15.49
CA LEU A 180 -8.23 -7.74 14.03
C LEU A 180 -9.02 -8.93 13.49
N TRP A 181 -9.78 -8.69 12.42
CA TRP A 181 -10.40 -9.73 11.62
C TRP A 181 -9.75 -9.75 10.24
N GLN A 182 -9.09 -10.85 9.89
CA GLN A 182 -8.27 -10.93 8.69
C GLN A 182 -8.31 -12.31 8.02
N ALA A 183 -7.95 -12.33 6.73
CA ALA A 183 -7.72 -13.55 5.97
C ALA A 183 -6.60 -13.33 4.94
N GLY A 184 -5.86 -14.39 4.63
CA GLY A 184 -4.66 -14.28 3.81
C GLY A 184 -3.99 -15.60 3.43
N ILE A 185 -2.83 -15.48 2.80
CA ILE A 185 -1.91 -16.59 2.55
C ILE A 185 -0.70 -16.43 3.47
N GLN A 186 -0.37 -17.48 4.21
CA GLN A 186 0.87 -17.60 4.97
C GLN A 186 1.87 -18.44 4.17
N ILE A 187 2.97 -17.83 3.79
CA ILE A 187 4.14 -18.48 3.21
C ILE A 187 5.05 -18.90 4.37
N THR A 188 5.30 -20.20 4.55
CA THR A 188 6.21 -20.71 5.59
C THR A 188 7.36 -21.44 4.95
N CYS A 189 8.58 -20.99 5.20
CA CYS A 189 9.81 -21.54 4.63
C CYS A 189 10.64 -22.24 5.70
N TRP A 190 11.07 -23.46 5.39
CA TRP A 190 11.99 -24.27 6.18
C TRP A 190 13.27 -24.48 5.40
N TRP A 191 14.40 -24.54 6.10
CA TRP A 191 15.70 -24.77 5.48
C TRP A 191 15.78 -26.10 4.69
N ILE A 192 15.12 -27.17 5.16
CA ILE A 192 15.10 -28.50 4.47
C ILE A 192 13.85 -28.77 3.64
N LEU A 193 12.69 -28.26 4.06
CA LEU A 193 11.42 -28.66 3.46
C LEU A 193 10.98 -27.71 2.34
N GLY A 194 11.69 -26.61 2.14
CA GLY A 194 11.28 -25.54 1.23
C GLY A 194 10.14 -24.71 1.81
N CYS A 195 9.40 -24.05 0.92
CA CYS A 195 8.34 -23.11 1.27
C CYS A 195 6.95 -23.66 0.96
N PHE A 196 6.02 -23.45 1.88
CA PHE A 196 4.63 -23.88 1.80
C PHE A 196 3.70 -22.67 1.81
N LEU A 197 2.62 -22.74 1.04
CA LEU A 197 1.57 -21.72 0.97
C LEU A 197 0.35 -22.23 1.73
N ASN A 198 0.02 -21.57 2.83
CA ASN A 198 -1.04 -21.98 3.75
C ASN A 198 -2.10 -20.88 3.82
N PRO A 199 -3.28 -21.06 3.20
CA PRO A 199 -4.40 -20.16 3.40
C PRO A 199 -4.83 -20.11 4.86
N PHE A 200 -5.18 -18.92 5.36
CA PHE A 200 -5.59 -18.74 6.75
C PHE A 200 -6.68 -17.67 6.90
N PHE A 201 -7.34 -17.71 8.06
CA PHE A 201 -8.15 -16.63 8.61
C PHE A 201 -7.90 -16.49 10.11
N GLU A 202 -8.15 -15.32 10.69
CA GLU A 202 -7.83 -15.04 12.09
C GLU A 202 -8.74 -13.97 12.70
N ASN A 203 -9.25 -14.24 13.90
CA ASN A 203 -9.86 -13.25 14.78
C ASN A 203 -8.92 -12.92 15.93
N PHE A 204 -7.87 -12.16 15.63
CA PHE A 204 -6.83 -11.80 16.58
C PHE A 204 -7.46 -11.16 17.83
N PRO A 205 -7.03 -11.54 19.05
CA PRO A 205 -5.78 -12.26 19.39
C PRO A 205 -5.81 -13.80 19.33
N ASP A 206 -6.89 -14.40 18.83
CA ASP A 206 -6.89 -15.86 18.63
C ASP A 206 -5.87 -16.28 17.57
N PRO A 207 -5.21 -17.46 17.68
CA PRO A 207 -4.27 -17.93 16.67
C PRO A 207 -4.91 -18.13 15.29
N PRO A 208 -4.14 -17.94 14.20
CA PRO A 208 -4.63 -18.13 12.85
C PRO A 208 -5.08 -19.58 12.62
N GLN A 209 -6.19 -19.72 11.91
CA GLN A 209 -6.80 -21.00 11.56
C GLN A 209 -6.60 -21.29 10.07
N ALA A 210 -6.38 -22.55 9.72
CA ALA A 210 -6.23 -22.96 8.33
C ALA A 210 -7.54 -22.79 7.56
N ALA A 211 -7.47 -22.15 6.39
CA ALA A 211 -8.59 -22.02 5.47
C ALA A 211 -8.53 -23.12 4.40
N GLY A 212 -9.59 -23.93 4.28
CA GLY A 212 -9.69 -24.98 3.27
C GLY A 212 -10.45 -24.51 2.02
N GLY A 213 -10.34 -25.23 0.90
CA GLY A 213 -11.14 -24.96 -0.31
C GLY A 213 -10.42 -24.22 -1.44
N ILE A 214 -9.17 -23.81 -1.20
CA ILE A 214 -8.23 -23.40 -2.25
C ILE A 214 -6.92 -24.21 -2.12
N SER A 215 -6.15 -24.29 -3.19
CA SER A 215 -4.84 -24.98 -3.24
C SER A 215 -3.83 -24.08 -3.95
N PRO A 216 -3.38 -22.99 -3.29
CA PRO A 216 -2.57 -21.96 -3.93
C PRO A 216 -1.21 -22.52 -4.38
N SER A 217 -0.67 -21.98 -5.46
CA SER A 217 0.76 -22.08 -5.80
C SER A 217 1.36 -20.73 -6.16
N TRP A 218 2.68 -20.71 -6.33
CA TRP A 218 3.44 -19.52 -6.68
C TRP A 218 2.89 -18.83 -7.94
N GLY A 219 2.81 -17.50 -7.90
CA GLY A 219 2.27 -16.69 -8.98
C GLY A 219 0.74 -16.66 -9.10
N ASP A 220 0.01 -17.38 -8.26
CA ASP A 220 -1.46 -17.33 -8.31
C ASP A 220 -2.02 -15.98 -7.95
N ASP A 221 -3.12 -15.69 -8.63
CA ASP A 221 -3.93 -14.51 -8.44
C ASP A 221 -5.00 -14.74 -7.38
N ILE A 222 -4.87 -14.12 -6.20
CA ILE A 222 -5.76 -14.33 -5.05
C ILE A 222 -6.63 -13.09 -4.82
N SER A 223 -7.94 -13.29 -4.73
CA SER A 223 -8.90 -12.30 -4.25
C SER A 223 -9.33 -12.61 -2.83
N ILE A 224 -9.38 -11.59 -1.97
CA ILE A 224 -9.84 -11.70 -0.58
C ILE A 224 -10.95 -10.69 -0.34
N THR A 225 -12.03 -11.12 0.32
CA THR A 225 -13.04 -10.24 0.89
C THR A 225 -13.25 -10.64 2.34
N VAL A 226 -13.04 -9.69 3.24
CA VAL A 226 -13.33 -9.82 4.67
C VAL A 226 -14.51 -8.92 4.98
N THR A 227 -15.52 -9.40 5.71
CA THR A 227 -16.62 -8.55 6.18
C THR A 227 -16.85 -8.69 7.67
N TYR A 228 -17.40 -7.65 8.27
CA TYR A 228 -17.79 -7.61 9.68
C TYR A 228 -19.14 -6.89 9.83
N THR A 229 -20.06 -7.52 10.56
CA THR A 229 -21.38 -6.97 10.89
C THR A 229 -21.43 -6.59 12.37
N PRO A 230 -21.29 -5.30 12.73
CA PRO A 230 -21.22 -4.86 14.12
C PRO A 230 -22.44 -5.20 14.96
N ALA A 231 -23.63 -5.29 14.36
CA ALA A 231 -24.87 -5.56 15.11
C ALA A 231 -24.93 -7.00 15.67
N THR A 232 -24.27 -7.95 15.01
CA THR A 232 -24.31 -9.37 15.35
C THR A 232 -22.96 -9.94 15.73
N HIS A 233 -21.90 -9.11 15.68
CA HIS A 233 -20.51 -9.51 15.80
C HIS A 233 -20.11 -10.63 14.82
N VAL A 234 -20.76 -10.68 13.65
CA VAL A 234 -20.51 -11.73 12.66
C VAL A 234 -19.43 -11.26 11.70
N GLY A 235 -18.35 -12.04 11.59
CA GLY A 235 -17.30 -11.88 10.60
C GLY A 235 -17.42 -12.94 9.51
N THR A 236 -17.22 -12.53 8.26
CA THR A 236 -17.06 -13.47 7.14
C THR A 236 -15.74 -13.23 6.43
N TYR A 237 -15.24 -14.28 5.78
CA TYR A 237 -14.21 -14.15 4.78
C TYR A 237 -14.60 -14.95 3.54
N THR A 238 -14.11 -14.49 2.39
CA THR A 238 -14.09 -15.21 1.12
C THR A 238 -12.71 -15.04 0.52
N MET A 239 -12.08 -16.14 0.14
CA MET A 239 -10.79 -16.16 -0.54
C MET A 239 -10.89 -17.01 -1.79
N THR A 240 -10.59 -16.44 -2.93
CA THR A 240 -10.70 -17.10 -4.23
C THR A 240 -9.33 -17.13 -4.88
N ASP A 241 -8.94 -18.32 -5.34
CA ASP A 241 -7.83 -18.49 -6.27
C ASP A 241 -8.37 -18.31 -7.68
N ASN A 242 -8.14 -17.13 -8.27
CA ASN A 242 -8.66 -16.79 -9.59
C ASN A 242 -7.91 -17.52 -10.71
N THR A 243 -6.74 -18.11 -10.41
CA THR A 243 -5.88 -18.76 -11.40
C THR A 243 -6.20 -20.23 -11.53
N ARG A 244 -6.26 -20.96 -10.41
CA ARG A 244 -6.61 -22.39 -10.39
C ARG A 244 -8.09 -22.66 -10.19
N GLY A 245 -8.84 -21.64 -9.79
CA GLY A 245 -10.20 -21.80 -9.30
C GLY A 245 -10.24 -22.36 -7.89
N GLY A 246 -11.43 -22.29 -7.29
CA GLY A 246 -11.64 -22.66 -5.89
C GLY A 246 -11.95 -21.44 -5.04
N THR A 247 -12.70 -21.68 -3.98
CA THR A 247 -13.12 -20.63 -3.06
C THR A 247 -13.17 -21.20 -1.66
N SER A 248 -12.45 -20.55 -0.76
CA SER A 248 -12.58 -20.71 0.68
C SER A 248 -13.52 -19.63 1.20
N ASN A 249 -14.46 -19.99 2.06
CA ASN A 249 -15.27 -19.01 2.76
C ASN A 249 -15.63 -19.50 4.16
N GLY A 250 -15.93 -18.56 5.04
CA GLY A 250 -16.34 -18.85 6.40
C GLY A 250 -17.21 -17.74 6.97
N ASN A 251 -17.99 -18.09 7.99
CA ASN A 251 -18.93 -17.21 8.68
C ASN A 251 -18.92 -17.55 10.17
N PHE A 252 -18.53 -16.58 11.01
CA PHE A 252 -18.26 -16.81 12.43
C PHE A 252 -18.80 -15.68 13.27
N VAL A 253 -19.28 -16.02 14.47
CA VAL A 253 -19.44 -15.02 15.54
C VAL A 253 -18.05 -14.76 16.11
N LEU A 254 -17.58 -13.53 16.01
CA LEU A 254 -16.24 -13.14 16.44
C LEU A 254 -16.23 -12.88 17.96
N PRO A 255 -15.49 -13.68 18.76
CA PRO A 255 -15.32 -13.40 20.19
C PRO A 255 -14.56 -12.09 20.45
N HIS A 256 -13.75 -11.66 19.48
CA HIS A 256 -12.95 -10.44 19.54
C HIS A 256 -13.32 -9.48 18.39
N PRO A 257 -14.45 -8.76 18.48
CA PRO A 257 -14.85 -7.79 17.47
C PRO A 257 -13.74 -6.80 17.08
N PRO A 258 -13.47 -6.58 15.76
CA PRO A 258 -12.56 -5.55 15.32
C PRO A 258 -13.14 -4.16 15.59
N ASP A 259 -12.28 -3.15 15.76
CA ASP A 259 -12.68 -1.78 16.10
C ASP A 259 -13.34 -0.99 14.94
N THR A 260 -13.36 -1.53 13.72
CA THR A 260 -13.93 -0.91 12.49
C THR A 260 -13.33 0.47 12.13
N THR A 261 -12.17 0.81 12.69
CA THR A 261 -11.50 2.10 12.47
C THR A 261 -10.44 2.06 11.37
N SER A 262 -10.16 0.88 10.84
CA SER A 262 -9.14 0.66 9.84
C SER A 262 -9.50 -0.50 8.91
N ALA A 263 -9.05 -0.35 7.67
CA ALA A 263 -9.03 -1.37 6.62
C ALA A 263 -7.60 -1.50 6.13
N GLU A 264 -7.14 -2.71 5.87
CA GLU A 264 -5.71 -2.94 5.68
C GLU A 264 -5.40 -4.07 4.71
N TRP A 265 -4.28 -3.90 4.01
CA TRP A 265 -3.72 -4.79 3.00
C TRP A 265 -2.24 -4.93 3.27
N ILE A 266 -1.83 -6.03 3.88
CA ILE A 266 -0.54 -6.11 4.56
C ILE A 266 0.24 -7.34 4.10
N ALA A 267 1.55 -7.15 4.06
CA ALA A 267 2.59 -8.15 4.08
C ALA A 267 3.33 -8.05 5.42
N GLU A 268 3.39 -9.14 6.17
CA GLU A 268 3.89 -9.18 7.55
C GLU A 268 4.77 -10.41 7.75
N PRO A 269 5.93 -10.36 8.42
CA PRO A 269 6.62 -11.54 8.87
C PRO A 269 5.74 -12.27 9.88
N GLY A 270 5.46 -13.52 9.58
CA GLY A 270 4.68 -14.36 10.47
C GLY A 270 5.46 -14.76 11.71
N TRP A 271 4.72 -15.01 12.78
CA TRP A 271 5.26 -15.73 13.92
C TRP A 271 5.38 -17.22 13.57
N ALA A 272 6.58 -17.66 13.21
CA ALA A 272 6.88 -19.06 12.95
C ALA A 272 7.81 -19.60 14.04
N SER A 273 7.28 -20.44 14.92
CA SER A 273 8.06 -21.14 15.95
C SER A 273 8.94 -20.23 16.84
N GLY A 274 8.45 -19.04 17.21
CA GLY A 274 9.16 -18.13 18.12
C GLY A 274 10.00 -17.05 17.44
N ASN A 275 9.85 -16.88 16.12
CA ASN A 275 10.64 -15.98 15.27
C ASN A 275 9.73 -15.13 14.38
N THR A 276 10.13 -13.88 14.12
CA THR A 276 9.48 -12.90 13.22
C THR A 276 10.33 -12.59 11.98
N ASN A 277 11.19 -13.50 11.54
CA ASN A 277 11.96 -13.34 10.31
C ASN A 277 11.12 -13.74 9.11
N SER A 278 11.13 -12.89 8.10
CA SER A 278 10.54 -13.17 6.80
C SER A 278 11.49 -13.98 5.92
N PRO A 279 11.00 -14.92 5.09
CA PRO A 279 11.79 -15.48 4.00
C PRO A 279 12.11 -14.41 2.95
N SER A 280 13.08 -14.67 2.07
CA SER A 280 13.24 -13.87 0.85
C SER A 280 12.14 -14.21 -0.13
N PHE A 281 11.64 -13.21 -0.86
CA PHE A 281 10.60 -13.41 -1.87
C PHE A 281 10.76 -12.44 -3.04
N SER A 282 10.27 -12.85 -4.20
CA SER A 282 10.17 -11.98 -5.38
C SER A 282 9.17 -10.85 -5.12
N THR A 283 9.43 -9.65 -5.66
CA THR A 283 8.47 -8.56 -5.63
C THR A 283 7.09 -8.99 -6.14
N PHE A 284 6.05 -8.58 -5.41
CA PHE A 284 4.66 -8.79 -5.80
C PHE A 284 3.87 -7.50 -5.60
N SER A 285 2.64 -7.46 -6.09
CA SER A 285 1.76 -6.30 -5.95
C SER A 285 0.45 -6.68 -5.27
N ILE A 286 -0.03 -5.76 -4.44
CA ILE A 286 -1.37 -5.80 -3.86
C ILE A 286 -2.18 -4.67 -4.48
N THR A 287 -3.40 -4.97 -4.91
CA THR A 287 -4.36 -4.06 -5.51
C THR A 287 -5.50 -3.81 -4.54
N VAL A 288 -5.80 -2.53 -4.33
CA VAL A 288 -6.91 -2.05 -3.51
C VAL A 288 -8.03 -1.57 -4.45
N PRO A 289 -9.18 -2.28 -4.51
CA PRO A 289 -10.28 -1.91 -5.38
C PRO A 289 -11.06 -0.69 -4.86
N THR A 290 -11.82 -0.06 -5.76
CA THR A 290 -12.70 1.10 -5.47
C THR A 290 -13.82 0.81 -4.49
N SER A 291 -14.22 -0.44 -4.36
CA SER A 291 -15.35 -0.84 -3.50
C SER A 291 -15.09 -0.61 -2.01
N ASN A 292 -13.86 -0.32 -1.60
CA ASN A 292 -13.50 -0.07 -0.20
C ASN A 292 -13.55 1.42 0.20
N LEU A 293 -14.22 2.25 -0.60
CA LEU A 293 -14.40 3.67 -0.31
C LEU A 293 -15.44 3.88 0.78
N TYR A 294 -14.97 3.99 2.02
CA TYR A 294 -15.77 4.50 3.13
C TYR A 294 -15.92 6.02 3.03
N SER A 295 -17.04 6.54 3.53
CA SER A 295 -17.43 7.96 3.45
C SER A 295 -16.58 8.90 4.31
N SER A 296 -15.39 8.50 4.75
CA SER A 296 -14.50 9.31 5.58
C SER A 296 -13.04 9.17 5.14
N THR A 297 -12.29 10.24 5.41
CA THR A 297 -10.96 10.60 4.89
C THR A 297 -10.01 9.43 4.66
N ILE A 298 -9.63 9.24 3.40
CA ILE A 298 -8.70 8.19 2.97
C ILE A 298 -7.29 8.63 3.34
N PHE A 299 -6.70 7.95 4.33
CA PHE A 299 -5.26 8.01 4.55
C PHE A 299 -4.67 6.63 4.47
N GLY A 300 -3.87 6.45 3.43
CA GLY A 300 -3.06 5.28 3.18
C GLY A 300 -1.68 5.39 3.78
N ARG A 301 -1.35 4.59 4.79
CA ARG A 301 0.04 4.42 5.21
C ARG A 301 0.70 3.34 4.36
N LEU A 302 1.88 3.64 3.82
CA LEU A 302 2.86 2.61 3.43
C LEU A 302 3.61 2.17 4.67
N ALA A 303 3.50 0.93 5.08
CA ALA A 303 4.33 0.44 6.17
C ALA A 303 5.65 -0.11 5.60
N ARG A 304 6.79 0.24 6.22
CA ARG A 304 8.14 -0.17 5.81
C ARG A 304 8.79 -0.84 7.02
N PHE A 305 9.49 -1.94 6.78
CA PHE A 305 10.33 -2.57 7.79
C PHE A 305 11.65 -1.83 7.89
N ASP A 306 11.95 -1.37 9.09
CA ASP A 306 13.31 -1.03 9.48
C ASP A 306 13.54 -1.58 10.89
N THR A 307 13.64 -2.90 11.01
CA THR A 307 14.10 -3.51 12.24
C THR A 307 15.62 -3.53 12.19
N SER A 308 16.23 -2.49 12.77
CA SER A 308 17.69 -2.31 12.88
C SER A 308 18.44 -3.43 13.63
N ASN A 309 17.78 -4.52 14.02
CA ASN A 309 18.38 -5.66 14.71
C ASN A 309 17.96 -7.04 14.17
N THR A 310 17.23 -7.12 13.06
CA THR A 310 16.93 -8.39 12.37
C THR A 310 17.05 -8.19 10.87
N VAL A 311 18.06 -8.85 10.32
CA VAL A 311 18.31 -9.04 8.88
C VAL A 311 16.99 -9.43 8.19
N ASN A 312 16.69 -8.83 7.02
CA ASN A 312 15.61 -9.16 6.07
C ASN A 312 14.36 -8.25 6.13
N GLY A 313 14.38 -7.14 5.40
CA GLY A 313 13.29 -6.16 5.35
C GLY A 313 12.34 -6.37 4.17
N ILE A 314 11.10 -5.90 4.30
CA ILE A 314 10.18 -5.71 3.16
C ILE A 314 10.15 -4.22 2.83
N ALA A 315 10.41 -3.85 1.57
CA ALA A 315 10.26 -2.50 1.08
C ALA A 315 9.03 -2.38 0.20
N GLN A 316 8.34 -1.25 0.34
CA GLN A 316 7.17 -0.91 -0.43
C GLN A 316 7.47 0.28 -1.33
N THR A 317 7.04 0.24 -2.59
CA THR A 317 7.08 1.39 -3.50
C THR A 317 5.67 1.73 -3.93
N VAL A 318 5.21 2.94 -3.62
CA VAL A 318 3.86 3.42 -4.01
C VAL A 318 3.94 4.88 -4.43
N ALA A 319 3.19 5.20 -5.47
CA ALA A 319 2.71 6.56 -5.74
C ALA A 319 1.39 6.73 -4.95
N PRO A 320 1.33 7.55 -3.90
CA PRO A 320 0.17 7.79 -3.03
C PRO A 320 -1.08 8.33 -3.75
N SER A 321 -1.71 7.61 -4.66
CA SER A 321 -2.92 8.13 -5.29
C SER A 321 -4.08 8.13 -4.30
N HIS A 322 -4.72 9.29 -4.12
CA HIS A 322 -6.06 9.44 -3.51
C HIS A 322 -7.17 8.74 -4.31
N ILE A 323 -6.80 8.02 -5.37
CA ILE A 323 -7.67 7.39 -6.34
C ILE A 323 -7.48 5.89 -6.19
N VAL A 324 -8.49 5.23 -5.66
CA VAL A 324 -8.72 3.81 -5.93
C VAL A 324 -9.36 3.68 -7.33
N PRO A 325 -9.09 2.59 -8.08
CA PRO A 325 -8.23 1.49 -7.67
C PRO A 325 -6.75 1.91 -7.78
N PHE A 326 -5.93 1.45 -6.83
CA PHE A 326 -4.49 1.59 -6.92
C PHE A 326 -3.82 0.26 -6.54
N SER A 327 -2.58 0.10 -6.99
CA SER A 327 -1.75 -1.04 -6.61
C SER A 327 -0.45 -0.54 -6.01
N PHE A 328 0.11 -1.33 -5.10
CA PHE A 328 1.42 -1.11 -4.53
C PHE A 328 2.27 -2.36 -4.60
N SER A 329 3.57 -2.16 -4.80
CA SER A 329 4.51 -3.27 -4.85
C SER A 329 5.21 -3.45 -3.51
N VAL A 330 5.39 -4.71 -3.15
CA VAL A 330 6.01 -5.20 -1.94
C VAL A 330 7.21 -6.05 -2.36
N SER A 331 8.41 -5.66 -1.95
CA SER A 331 9.67 -6.28 -2.35
C SER A 331 10.47 -6.71 -1.12
N TYR A 332 11.17 -7.81 -1.23
CA TYR A 332 12.15 -8.18 -0.23
C TYR A 332 13.43 -7.36 -0.40
N TYR A 333 13.96 -6.82 0.69
CA TYR A 333 15.29 -6.22 0.79
C TYR A 333 16.11 -7.06 1.76
N GLY A 334 17.04 -7.83 1.20
CA GLY A 334 18.09 -8.46 1.99
C GLY A 334 18.98 -7.39 2.61
N ASP A 335 19.68 -7.76 3.68
CA ASP A 335 20.79 -6.95 4.17
C ASP A 335 21.81 -6.75 3.03
N PRO A 336 22.05 -5.51 2.56
CA PRO A 336 23.01 -5.24 1.49
C PRO A 336 24.45 -5.65 1.86
N ASP A 337 24.73 -5.85 3.15
CA ASP A 337 26.03 -6.26 3.66
C ASP A 337 26.18 -7.79 3.76
N LEU A 338 25.12 -8.57 3.53
CA LEU A 338 25.25 -10.03 3.43
C LEU A 338 25.68 -10.45 2.02
N PRO A 339 26.74 -11.26 1.88
CA PRO A 339 27.14 -11.78 0.58
C PRO A 339 25.99 -12.58 -0.03
N PRO A 340 25.82 -12.56 -1.37
CA PRO A 340 24.79 -13.36 -2.02
C PRO A 340 24.94 -14.82 -1.60
N PRO A 341 23.83 -15.55 -1.40
CA PRO A 341 23.88 -16.94 -0.98
C PRO A 341 24.75 -17.73 -1.97
N PRO A 342 25.59 -18.66 -1.49
CA PRO A 342 26.42 -19.47 -2.37
C PRO A 342 25.52 -20.20 -3.37
N ILE A 343 25.84 -20.06 -4.66
CA ILE A 343 25.16 -20.81 -5.72
C ILE A 343 25.51 -22.29 -5.51
N ILE A 344 24.59 -23.06 -4.92
CA ILE A 344 24.67 -24.51 -4.92
C ILE A 344 24.14 -24.98 -6.27
N LEU A 345 25.04 -25.19 -7.22
CA LEU A 345 24.71 -25.91 -8.45
C LEU A 345 24.51 -27.40 -8.13
N PRO A 346 23.54 -28.08 -8.78
CA PRO A 346 23.22 -29.49 -8.53
C PRO A 346 24.36 -30.46 -8.81
#